data_AF-A0A1V3XMX4-F1
#
_entry.id   AF-A0A1V3XMX4-F1
#
_cell.length_a   1.000
_cell.length_b   1.000
_cell.length_c   1.000
_cell.angle_alpha   90.00
_cell.angle_beta   90.00
_cell.angle_gamma   90.00
#
_symmetry.space_group_name_H-M   'P 1'
#
loop_
_entity.id
_entity.type
_entity.pdbx_description
1 polymer ?
#
loop_
_entity_poly.entity_id
_entity_poly.type
_entity_poly.pdbx_seq_one_letter_code
_entity_poly.pdbx_strand_id
1 'polypeptide(L)'
;MLRKSIEATASAVAGGLPRLPRTALVDVLLRHPPRTRLPRGTDIVADITVAVLGLDASYVAVHGPPGTGKTHTAARVIKRLVVEHSWRIGVVAQSHAAVENLLDCVIDADLDPGCVAKKKYDRTAPRWQQIDEKHYPAFIADHAGCVIGGTAWDFANEQRVPRGSLDLLVIDEAGQFSLANTIAVAPAATNMLLLGDPQQLPQVSQGTHPEPVDASALDWLVDGQRTLPDERGYFLDRSYRMHPAVCAAVSMLSYEGRLQSHAACTTARRVAGYQPGVHALSVAHQGNSIECPEEAEAILAEILALLGRSWSDERGTRPLAASDLLVLAPYNAQVGLLRQRLRSAGLDGIRVGTVDKFQGGQAPVVFISMTASSADDVPRGMSFLLNRNRLNVAISRAQYAAVVVRSEILTQYLPTTPAGLIDLGPSWH
;
A
#
# COMPACT_ATOMS: atom_id res chain seq x y z
N MET A 1 10.18 -24.13 5.24
CA MET A 1 10.60 -23.96 3.84
C MET A 1 11.36 -22.67 3.63
N LEU A 2 10.82 -21.51 4.04
CA LEU A 2 11.50 -20.20 3.93
C LEU A 2 12.97 -20.24 4.40
N ARG A 3 13.22 -20.70 5.64
CA ARG A 3 14.58 -20.87 6.18
C ARG A 3 15.50 -21.71 5.28
N LYS A 4 15.02 -22.86 4.78
CA LYS A 4 15.80 -23.73 3.89
C LYS A 4 16.14 -23.04 2.57
N SER A 5 15.20 -22.27 2.00
CA SER A 5 15.44 -21.50 0.78
C SER A 5 16.48 -20.40 0.99
N ILE A 6 16.41 -19.70 2.13
CA ILE A 6 17.41 -18.70 2.54
C ILE A 6 18.79 -19.34 2.70
N GLU A 7 18.89 -20.47 3.42
CA GLU A 7 20.15 -21.21 3.62
C GLU A 7 20.74 -21.70 2.29
N ALA A 8 19.91 -22.22 1.38
CA ALA A 8 20.33 -22.65 0.05
C ALA A 8 20.85 -21.47 -0.79
N THR A 9 20.16 -20.32 -0.72
CA THR A 9 20.57 -19.09 -1.41
C THR A 9 21.89 -18.55 -0.87
N ALA A 10 22.04 -18.51 0.46
CA ALA A 10 23.30 -18.13 1.10
C ALA A 10 24.45 -19.08 0.72
N SER A 11 24.20 -20.38 0.70
CA SER A 11 25.20 -21.39 0.30
C SER A 11 25.63 -21.22 -1.16
N ALA A 12 24.69 -20.93 -2.06
CA ALA A 12 24.99 -20.66 -3.47
C ALA A 12 25.83 -19.40 -3.65
N VAL A 13 25.52 -18.32 -2.92
CA VAL A 13 26.33 -17.08 -2.94
C VAL A 13 27.72 -17.35 -2.38
N ALA A 14 27.82 -18.04 -1.24
CA ALA A 14 29.10 -18.35 -0.59
C ALA A 14 30.00 -19.22 -1.48
N GLY A 15 29.43 -20.22 -2.16
CA GLY A 15 30.16 -21.10 -3.08
C GLY A 15 30.69 -20.38 -4.33
N GLY A 16 30.14 -19.22 -4.70
CA GLY A 16 30.58 -18.40 -5.82
C GLY A 16 31.66 -17.36 -5.48
N LEU A 17 31.97 -17.16 -4.20
CA LEU A 17 32.92 -16.13 -3.76
C LEU A 17 34.33 -16.36 -4.34
N PRO A 18 35.08 -15.28 -4.68
CA PRO A 18 34.78 -13.87 -4.38
C PRO A 18 33.82 -13.18 -5.37
N ARG A 19 33.32 -13.87 -6.41
CA ARG A 19 32.42 -13.28 -7.40
C ARG A 19 30.97 -13.47 -6.97
N LEU A 20 30.27 -12.37 -6.68
CA LEU A 20 28.85 -12.45 -6.39
C LEU A 20 28.06 -12.86 -7.64
N PRO A 21 27.00 -13.69 -7.48
CA PRO A 21 26.19 -14.11 -8.62
C PRO A 21 25.41 -12.92 -9.18
N ARG A 22 25.24 -12.89 -10.51
CA ARG A 22 24.45 -11.86 -11.20
C ARG A 22 22.97 -12.24 -11.16
N THR A 23 22.28 -11.87 -10.08
CA THR A 23 20.86 -12.16 -9.89
C THR A 23 20.11 -10.93 -9.42
N ALA A 24 18.78 -10.96 -9.55
CA ALA A 24 17.89 -9.90 -9.10
C ALA A 24 18.03 -9.67 -7.59
N LEU A 25 18.20 -10.76 -6.83
CA LEU A 25 18.37 -10.68 -5.39
C LEU A 25 19.64 -9.92 -5.00
N VAL A 26 20.77 -10.22 -5.64
CA VAL A 26 22.04 -9.53 -5.34
C VAL A 26 21.94 -8.04 -5.64
N ASP A 27 21.30 -7.66 -6.75
CA ASP A 27 21.11 -6.25 -7.08
C ASP A 27 20.24 -5.53 -6.04
N VAL A 28 19.16 -6.17 -5.56
CA VAL A 28 18.32 -5.62 -4.48
C VAL A 28 19.11 -5.47 -3.19
N LEU A 29 19.82 -6.52 -2.74
CA LEU A 29 20.58 -6.50 -1.49
C LEU A 29 21.70 -5.46 -1.50
N LEU A 30 22.37 -5.26 -2.64
CA LEU A 30 23.42 -4.26 -2.80
C LEU A 30 22.88 -2.88 -3.24
N ARG A 31 21.56 -2.74 -3.42
CA ARG A 31 20.88 -1.53 -3.94
C ARG A 31 21.48 -1.02 -5.25
N HIS A 32 21.97 -1.93 -6.07
CA HIS A 32 22.45 -1.61 -7.41
C HIS A 32 21.28 -1.16 -8.29
N PRO A 33 21.48 -0.18 -9.18
CA PRO A 33 20.51 0.10 -10.23
C PRO A 33 20.17 -1.18 -11.01
N PRO A 34 18.91 -1.34 -11.43
CA PRO A 34 18.50 -2.52 -12.16
C PRO A 34 19.26 -2.64 -13.49
N ARG A 35 19.64 -3.85 -13.87
CA ARG A 35 20.35 -4.12 -15.14
C ARG A 35 19.39 -4.09 -16.33
N THR A 36 18.85 -2.91 -16.60
CA THR A 36 17.98 -2.59 -17.74
C THR A 36 17.96 -1.07 -17.93
N ARG A 37 17.37 -0.60 -19.03
CA ARG A 37 17.04 0.83 -19.19
C ARG A 37 15.69 1.11 -18.54
N LEU A 38 15.55 2.29 -17.95
CA LEU A 38 14.31 2.78 -17.37
C LEU A 38 13.75 3.92 -18.25
N PRO A 39 13.07 3.61 -19.38
CA PRO A 39 12.44 4.64 -20.20
C PRO A 39 11.42 5.45 -19.39
N ARG A 40 11.25 6.73 -19.73
CA ARG A 40 10.32 7.65 -19.06
C ARG A 40 9.50 8.38 -20.12
N GLY A 41 8.65 7.64 -20.82
CA GLY A 41 7.67 8.14 -21.77
C GLY A 41 6.38 8.61 -21.09
N THR A 42 5.31 8.68 -21.88
CA THR A 42 3.97 9.11 -21.41
C THR A 42 3.06 7.93 -21.02
N ASP A 43 3.40 6.71 -21.44
CA ASP A 43 2.68 5.49 -21.07
C ASP A 43 3.52 4.67 -20.09
N ILE A 44 3.23 4.86 -18.79
CA ILE A 44 3.95 4.18 -17.71
C ILE A 44 3.84 2.65 -17.79
N VAL A 45 2.75 2.11 -18.35
CA VAL A 45 2.61 0.66 -18.56
C VAL A 45 3.62 0.21 -19.62
N ALA A 46 3.72 0.93 -20.73
CA ALA A 46 4.72 0.64 -21.77
C ALA A 46 6.15 0.76 -21.25
N ASP A 47 6.46 1.81 -20.48
CA ASP A 47 7.79 2.03 -19.92
C ASP A 47 8.21 0.89 -18.98
N ILE A 48 7.32 0.50 -18.05
CA ILE A 48 7.57 -0.61 -17.13
C ILE A 48 7.71 -1.92 -17.92
N THR A 49 6.83 -2.18 -18.91
CA THR A 49 6.93 -3.38 -19.75
C THR A 49 8.27 -3.46 -20.47
N VAL A 50 8.74 -2.37 -21.10
CA VAL A 50 10.04 -2.33 -21.80
C VAL A 50 11.20 -2.53 -20.82
N ALA A 51 11.16 -1.88 -19.66
CA ALA A 51 12.19 -2.08 -18.64
C ALA A 51 12.26 -3.52 -18.17
N VAL A 52 11.11 -4.14 -17.89
CA VAL A 52 11.01 -5.53 -17.43
C VAL A 52 11.49 -6.50 -18.50
N LEU A 53 11.09 -6.32 -19.77
CA LEU A 53 11.57 -7.15 -20.88
C LEU A 53 13.10 -7.06 -21.08
N GLY A 54 13.69 -5.92 -20.76
CA GLY A 54 15.14 -5.68 -20.90
C GLY A 54 16.00 -6.16 -19.73
N LEU A 55 15.41 -6.83 -18.72
CA LEU A 55 16.16 -7.25 -17.52
C LEU A 55 17.16 -8.38 -17.80
N ASP A 56 18.41 -8.17 -17.40
CA ASP A 56 19.44 -9.21 -17.31
C ASP A 56 19.48 -9.81 -15.90
N ALA A 57 18.57 -10.76 -15.63
CA ALA A 57 18.40 -11.44 -14.34
C ALA A 57 18.41 -10.44 -13.18
N SER A 58 17.57 -9.41 -13.24
CA SER A 58 17.59 -8.26 -12.34
C SER A 58 16.17 -7.90 -11.85
N TYR A 59 15.97 -6.71 -11.28
CA TYR A 59 14.68 -6.27 -10.77
C TYR A 59 14.17 -5.00 -11.46
N VAL A 60 12.89 -4.67 -11.31
CA VAL A 60 12.37 -3.30 -11.45
C VAL A 60 11.55 -3.00 -10.20
N ALA A 61 11.78 -1.85 -9.58
CA ALA A 61 10.98 -1.37 -8.45
C ALA A 61 9.97 -0.32 -8.92
N VAL A 62 8.77 -0.35 -8.36
CA VAL A 62 7.69 0.57 -8.63
C VAL A 62 7.09 1.01 -7.31
N HIS A 63 7.35 2.26 -6.95
CA HIS A 63 6.75 2.93 -5.81
C HIS A 63 5.43 3.56 -6.24
N GLY A 64 4.32 3.00 -5.77
CA GLY A 64 2.97 3.46 -6.10
C GLY A 64 2.23 4.04 -4.89
N PRO A 65 2.29 5.37 -4.66
CA PRO A 65 1.51 6.07 -3.64
C PRO A 65 -0.02 5.83 -3.71
N PRO A 66 -0.81 6.26 -2.71
CA PRO A 66 -2.24 6.04 -2.63
C PRO A 66 -2.99 6.58 -3.86
N GLY A 67 -3.81 5.71 -4.45
CA GLY A 67 -4.67 6.07 -5.57
C GLY A 67 -3.96 6.21 -6.92
N THR A 68 -2.69 5.82 -7.03
CA THR A 68 -1.93 5.88 -8.29
C THR A 68 -2.24 4.75 -9.28
N GLY A 69 -3.06 3.78 -8.87
CA GLY A 69 -3.40 2.64 -9.72
C GLY A 69 -2.25 1.64 -9.86
N LYS A 70 -1.40 1.49 -8.84
CA LYS A 70 -0.28 0.53 -8.80
C LYS A 70 -0.67 -0.87 -9.28
N THR A 71 -1.67 -1.49 -8.64
CA THR A 71 -2.15 -2.84 -8.98
C THR A 71 -2.72 -2.90 -10.40
N HIS A 72 -3.42 -1.85 -10.82
CA HIS A 72 -3.98 -1.75 -12.18
C HIS A 72 -2.89 -1.63 -13.26
N THR A 73 -1.83 -0.87 -12.97
CA THR A 73 -0.65 -0.73 -13.81
C THR A 73 0.08 -2.07 -13.92
N ALA A 74 0.32 -2.72 -12.78
CA ALA A 74 0.94 -4.04 -12.72
C ALA A 74 0.14 -5.09 -13.51
N ALA A 75 -1.18 -5.12 -13.36
CA ALA A 75 -2.05 -6.04 -14.09
C ALA A 75 -1.90 -5.93 -15.61
N ARG A 76 -1.84 -4.69 -16.13
CA ARG A 76 -1.63 -4.45 -17.57
C ARG A 76 -0.23 -4.84 -18.04
N VAL A 77 0.80 -4.57 -17.23
CA VAL A 77 2.17 -5.02 -17.51
C VAL A 77 2.22 -6.55 -17.58
N ILE A 78 1.67 -7.24 -16.56
CA ILE A 78 1.57 -8.71 -16.50
C ILE A 78 0.85 -9.25 -17.73
N LYS A 79 -0.33 -8.69 -18.07
CA LYS A 79 -1.10 -9.12 -19.24
C LYS A 79 -0.31 -9.01 -20.54
N ARG A 80 0.40 -7.89 -20.78
CA ARG A 80 1.26 -7.73 -21.96
C ARG A 80 2.37 -8.78 -21.99
N LEU A 81 3.08 -8.98 -20.89
CA LEU A 81 4.17 -9.97 -20.80
C LEU A 81 3.67 -11.40 -21.04
N VAL A 82 2.51 -11.78 -20.50
CA VAL A 82 1.94 -13.12 -20.71
C VAL A 82 1.48 -13.30 -22.16
N VAL A 83 0.70 -12.35 -22.69
CA VAL A 83 0.06 -12.52 -24.01
C VAL A 83 1.04 -12.32 -25.16
N GLU A 84 1.92 -11.32 -25.08
CA GLU A 84 2.79 -10.92 -26.19
C GLU A 84 4.15 -11.63 -26.16
N HIS A 85 4.58 -12.10 -24.98
CA HIS A 85 5.90 -12.71 -24.79
C HIS A 85 5.88 -14.10 -24.16
N SER A 86 4.69 -14.64 -23.86
CA SER A 86 4.56 -15.96 -23.21
C SER A 86 5.37 -16.06 -21.92
N TRP A 87 5.34 -15.02 -21.09
CA TRP A 87 6.02 -15.08 -19.80
C TRP A 87 5.21 -15.88 -18.78
N ARG A 88 5.92 -16.66 -17.97
CA ARG A 88 5.39 -17.36 -16.79
C ARG A 88 5.69 -16.51 -15.56
N ILE A 89 4.64 -16.04 -14.91
CA ILE A 89 4.72 -15.00 -13.89
C ILE A 89 4.19 -15.54 -12.56
N GLY A 90 4.98 -15.36 -11.50
CA GLY A 90 4.54 -15.58 -10.13
C GLY A 90 4.04 -14.29 -9.49
N VAL A 91 2.93 -14.35 -8.76
CA VAL A 91 2.43 -13.24 -7.92
C VAL A 91 2.46 -13.67 -6.46
N VAL A 92 3.25 -12.95 -5.67
CA VAL A 92 3.36 -13.11 -4.23
C VAL A 92 3.09 -11.78 -3.52
N ALA A 93 2.47 -11.85 -2.36
CA ALA A 93 2.28 -10.71 -1.47
C ALA A 93 2.21 -11.18 -0.02
N GLN A 94 2.10 -10.23 0.90
CA GLN A 94 2.03 -10.52 2.33
C GLN A 94 0.73 -11.23 2.74
N SER A 95 -0.36 -11.02 2.00
CA SER A 95 -1.67 -11.62 2.30
C SER A 95 -2.29 -12.28 1.07
N HIS A 96 -3.15 -13.29 1.31
CA HIS A 96 -3.93 -13.91 0.24
C HIS A 96 -4.82 -12.89 -0.48
N ALA A 97 -5.43 -11.95 0.27
CA ALA A 97 -6.29 -10.93 -0.31
C ALA A 97 -5.55 -10.02 -1.30
N ALA A 98 -4.29 -9.65 -1.00
CA ALA A 98 -3.47 -8.84 -1.91
C ALA A 98 -3.15 -9.61 -3.20
N VAL A 99 -2.74 -10.88 -3.09
CA VAL A 99 -2.50 -11.75 -4.27
C VAL A 99 -3.77 -11.85 -5.12
N GLU A 100 -4.90 -12.21 -4.50
CA GLU A 100 -6.18 -12.40 -5.19
C GLU A 100 -6.68 -11.13 -5.86
N ASN A 101 -6.50 -9.97 -5.21
CA ASN A 101 -6.84 -8.67 -5.80
C ASN A 101 -6.04 -8.39 -7.08
N LEU A 102 -4.73 -8.70 -7.10
CA LEU A 102 -3.95 -8.55 -8.32
C LEU A 102 -4.35 -9.57 -9.40
N LEU A 103 -4.69 -10.82 -9.04
CA LEU A 103 -5.21 -11.81 -10.00
C LEU A 103 -6.53 -11.34 -10.64
N ASP A 104 -7.46 -10.82 -9.84
CA ASP A 104 -8.71 -10.24 -10.37
C ASP A 104 -8.41 -9.06 -11.30
N CYS A 105 -7.50 -8.17 -10.93
CA CYS A 105 -7.10 -7.04 -11.77
C CYS A 105 -6.47 -7.47 -13.09
N VAL A 106 -5.68 -8.56 -13.09
CA VAL A 106 -5.10 -9.14 -14.30
C VAL A 106 -6.19 -9.69 -15.23
N ILE A 107 -7.20 -10.35 -14.67
CA ILE A 107 -8.36 -10.83 -15.45
C ILE A 107 -9.20 -9.65 -15.94
N ASP A 108 -9.39 -8.60 -15.14
CA ASP A 108 -10.06 -7.35 -15.55
C ASP A 108 -9.28 -6.59 -16.64
N ALA A 109 -7.97 -6.83 -16.74
CA ALA A 109 -7.13 -6.37 -17.85
C ALA A 109 -7.22 -7.26 -19.10
N ASP A 110 -8.21 -8.16 -19.16
CA ASP A 110 -8.52 -9.04 -20.28
C ASP A 110 -7.48 -10.14 -20.50
N LEU A 111 -6.89 -10.66 -19.40
CA LEU A 111 -6.15 -11.92 -19.45
C LEU A 111 -7.13 -13.09 -19.31
N ASP A 112 -6.98 -14.11 -20.16
CA ASP A 112 -7.76 -15.34 -20.08
C ASP A 112 -7.65 -15.95 -18.67
N PRO A 113 -8.77 -16.12 -17.93
CA PRO A 113 -8.75 -16.77 -16.63
C PRO A 113 -8.19 -18.21 -16.67
N GLY A 114 -8.22 -18.86 -17.83
CA GLY A 114 -7.55 -20.15 -18.08
C GLY A 114 -6.03 -20.07 -17.88
N CYS A 115 -5.39 -18.93 -18.10
CA CYS A 115 -3.95 -18.77 -17.88
C CYS A 115 -3.60 -18.36 -16.44
N VAL A 116 -4.58 -18.23 -15.54
CA VAL A 116 -4.39 -17.76 -14.17
C VAL A 116 -4.74 -18.87 -13.19
N ALA A 117 -3.83 -19.21 -12.29
CA ALA A 117 -4.06 -20.24 -11.28
C ALA A 117 -3.62 -19.85 -9.88
N LYS A 118 -4.34 -20.33 -8.88
CA LYS A 118 -3.95 -20.21 -7.46
C LYS A 118 -4.60 -21.31 -6.65
N LYS A 119 -3.90 -21.78 -5.62
CA LYS A 119 -4.45 -22.77 -4.69
C LYS A 119 -5.73 -22.30 -4.00
N LYS A 120 -6.62 -23.26 -3.74
CA LYS A 120 -7.88 -23.00 -3.03
C LYS A 120 -7.61 -22.35 -1.67
N TYR A 121 -8.41 -21.34 -1.37
CA TYR A 121 -8.42 -20.61 -0.11
C TYR A 121 -9.88 -20.16 0.18
N ASP A 122 -10.08 -19.20 1.08
CA ASP A 122 -11.39 -18.74 1.57
C ASP A 122 -12.25 -17.98 0.54
N ARG A 123 -11.75 -17.74 -0.67
CA ARG A 123 -12.48 -17.04 -1.74
C ARG A 123 -13.59 -17.92 -2.33
N THR A 124 -14.82 -17.43 -2.29
CA THR A 124 -15.97 -18.05 -2.97
C THR A 124 -15.95 -17.70 -4.46
N ALA A 125 -16.14 -18.72 -5.33
CA ALA A 125 -16.25 -18.58 -6.79
C ALA A 125 -15.17 -17.66 -7.41
N PRO A 126 -13.87 -17.96 -7.24
CA PRO A 126 -12.83 -17.18 -7.89
C PRO A 126 -12.92 -17.28 -9.41
N ARG A 127 -12.41 -16.26 -10.09
CA ARG A 127 -12.39 -16.20 -11.56
C ARG A 127 -11.24 -17.00 -12.16
N TRP A 128 -10.16 -17.23 -11.41
CA TRP A 128 -9.00 -18.00 -11.82
C TRP A 128 -9.18 -19.52 -11.57
N GLN A 129 -8.32 -20.33 -12.18
CA GLN A 129 -8.29 -21.78 -11.94
C GLN A 129 -7.84 -22.09 -10.51
N GLN A 130 -8.70 -22.78 -9.74
CA GLN A 130 -8.32 -23.35 -8.45
C GLN A 130 -7.62 -24.69 -8.66
N ILE A 131 -6.33 -24.75 -8.33
CA ILE A 131 -5.52 -25.98 -8.44
C ILE A 131 -4.95 -26.39 -7.08
N ASP A 132 -4.58 -27.65 -6.92
CA ASP A 132 -3.79 -28.10 -5.76
C ASP A 132 -2.34 -27.58 -5.89
N GLU A 133 -1.68 -27.25 -4.78
CA GLU A 133 -0.30 -26.80 -4.81
C GLU A 133 0.68 -27.76 -5.51
N LYS A 134 0.39 -29.06 -5.54
CA LYS A 134 1.22 -30.07 -6.21
C LYS A 134 1.10 -30.01 -7.74
N HIS A 135 0.09 -29.32 -8.26
CA HIS A 135 -0.13 -29.15 -9.69
C HIS A 135 0.48 -27.85 -10.23
N TYR A 136 1.05 -26.98 -9.39
CA TYR A 136 1.77 -25.80 -9.88
C TYR A 136 2.88 -26.13 -10.89
N PRO A 137 3.76 -27.14 -10.68
CA PRO A 137 4.81 -27.44 -11.65
C PRO A 137 4.25 -27.84 -13.02
N ALA A 138 3.20 -28.67 -13.03
CA ALA A 138 2.53 -29.07 -14.26
C ALA A 138 1.87 -27.87 -14.94
N PHE A 139 1.12 -27.05 -14.19
CA PHE A 139 0.47 -25.85 -14.73
C PHE A 139 1.48 -24.89 -15.38
N ILE A 140 2.63 -24.63 -14.74
CA ILE A 140 3.70 -23.78 -15.29
C ILE A 140 4.31 -24.39 -16.57
N ALA A 141 4.47 -25.72 -16.61
CA ALA A 141 5.07 -26.42 -17.75
C ALA A 141 4.12 -26.54 -18.95
N ASP A 142 2.83 -26.71 -18.68
CA ASP A 142 1.80 -26.95 -19.70
C ASP A 142 1.34 -25.65 -20.40
N HIS A 143 1.69 -24.48 -19.85
CA HIS A 143 1.32 -23.19 -20.40
C HIS A 143 2.54 -22.44 -20.95
N ALA A 144 2.43 -21.95 -22.19
CA ALA A 144 3.45 -21.09 -22.78
C ALA A 144 3.62 -19.80 -21.97
N GLY A 145 2.51 -19.14 -21.59
CA GLY A 145 2.49 -17.98 -20.69
C GLY A 145 1.37 -18.13 -19.66
N CYS A 146 1.64 -17.79 -18.41
CA CYS A 146 0.68 -17.97 -17.33
C CYS A 146 0.96 -17.07 -16.13
N VAL A 147 -0.02 -16.96 -15.23
CA VAL A 147 0.11 -16.30 -13.94
C VAL A 147 -0.25 -17.28 -12.83
N ILE A 148 0.67 -17.50 -11.88
CA ILE A 148 0.38 -18.24 -10.66
C ILE A 148 0.41 -17.32 -9.44
N GLY A 149 -0.64 -17.35 -8.62
CA GLY A 149 -0.67 -16.64 -7.34
C GLY A 149 -0.40 -17.57 -6.17
N GLY A 150 0.37 -17.14 -5.17
CA GLY A 150 0.71 -17.97 -4.00
C GLY A 150 1.26 -17.16 -2.83
N THR A 151 1.53 -17.83 -1.71
CA THR A 151 2.23 -17.20 -0.57
C THR A 151 3.74 -17.38 -0.70
N ALA A 152 4.51 -16.68 0.14
CA ALA A 152 5.96 -16.87 0.19
C ALA A 152 6.36 -18.34 0.43
N TRP A 153 5.52 -19.12 1.11
CA TRP A 153 5.75 -20.56 1.31
C TRP A 153 5.70 -21.35 0.00
N ASP A 154 4.78 -21.00 -0.91
CA ASP A 154 4.63 -21.68 -2.19
C ASP A 154 5.85 -21.43 -3.09
N PHE A 155 6.27 -20.16 -3.20
CA PHE A 155 7.42 -19.77 -4.03
C PHE A 155 8.78 -20.16 -3.42
N ALA A 156 8.88 -20.34 -2.10
CA ALA A 156 10.09 -20.86 -1.45
C ALA A 156 10.17 -22.40 -1.45
N ASN A 157 9.21 -23.10 -2.06
CA ASN A 157 9.15 -24.55 -2.12
C ASN A 157 9.37 -25.05 -3.55
N GLU A 158 10.56 -25.59 -3.81
CA GLU A 158 10.99 -26.07 -5.14
C GLU A 158 10.14 -27.22 -5.70
N GLN A 159 9.43 -27.96 -4.83
CA GLN A 159 8.49 -29.01 -5.28
C GLN A 159 7.19 -28.42 -5.83
N ARG A 160 6.87 -27.16 -5.47
CA ARG A 160 5.66 -26.44 -5.93
C ARG A 160 6.02 -25.50 -7.07
N VAL A 161 7.05 -24.68 -6.88
CA VAL A 161 7.55 -23.76 -7.89
C VAL A 161 9.05 -24.03 -8.06
N PRO A 162 9.45 -24.80 -9.09
CA PRO A 162 10.86 -25.12 -9.30
C PRO A 162 11.72 -23.85 -9.46
N ARG A 163 12.99 -23.92 -9.05
CA ARG A 163 13.90 -22.76 -9.15
C ARG A 163 14.03 -22.30 -10.60
N GLY A 164 13.90 -20.99 -10.84
CA GLY A 164 14.00 -20.40 -12.18
C GLY A 164 12.93 -20.89 -13.17
N SER A 165 11.83 -21.48 -12.69
CA SER A 165 10.74 -21.91 -13.58
C SER A 165 9.86 -20.74 -14.05
N LEU A 166 9.98 -19.58 -13.40
CA LEU A 166 9.27 -18.36 -13.75
C LEU A 166 10.22 -17.34 -14.38
N ASP A 167 9.73 -16.62 -15.38
CA ASP A 167 10.48 -15.55 -16.03
C ASP A 167 10.49 -14.29 -15.13
N LEU A 168 9.40 -14.07 -14.39
CA LEU A 168 9.21 -12.94 -13.49
C LEU A 168 8.50 -13.34 -12.18
N LEU A 169 9.02 -12.85 -11.05
CA LEU A 169 8.30 -12.83 -9.77
C LEU A 169 7.83 -11.41 -9.46
N VAL A 170 6.52 -11.23 -9.39
CA VAL A 170 5.87 -9.98 -8.97
C VAL A 170 5.62 -10.05 -7.47
N ILE A 171 6.27 -9.15 -6.72
CA ILE A 171 6.03 -8.97 -5.29
C ILE A 171 5.11 -7.75 -5.13
N ASP A 172 3.81 -7.98 -4.95
CA ASP A 172 2.86 -6.92 -4.63
C ASP A 172 2.86 -6.60 -3.13
N GLU A 173 2.52 -5.37 -2.80
CA GLU A 173 2.73 -4.80 -1.46
C GLU A 173 4.17 -5.00 -0.93
N ALA A 174 5.17 -4.83 -1.79
CA ALA A 174 6.60 -4.90 -1.47
C ALA A 174 7.07 -3.87 -0.42
N GLY A 175 6.24 -2.87 -0.10
CA GLY A 175 6.44 -1.97 1.04
C GLY A 175 6.17 -2.63 2.41
N GLN A 176 5.50 -3.78 2.42
CA GLN A 176 5.20 -4.61 3.59
C GLN A 176 5.81 -6.01 3.51
N PHE A 177 6.51 -6.35 2.42
CA PHE A 177 7.12 -7.66 2.21
C PHE A 177 8.61 -7.61 2.57
N SER A 178 8.97 -8.29 3.67
CA SER A 178 10.33 -8.22 4.24
C SER A 178 11.42 -8.73 3.29
N LEU A 179 12.63 -8.18 3.41
CA LEU A 179 13.81 -8.64 2.69
C LEU A 179 14.08 -10.14 2.92
N ALA A 180 13.89 -10.63 4.14
CA ALA A 180 14.04 -12.06 4.45
C ALA A 180 13.09 -12.92 3.60
N ASN A 181 11.83 -12.51 3.45
CA ASN A 181 10.88 -13.20 2.60
C ASN A 181 11.26 -13.05 1.12
N THR A 182 11.71 -11.88 0.69
CA THR A 182 12.22 -11.65 -0.68
C THR A 182 13.38 -12.59 -1.02
N ILE A 183 14.35 -12.75 -0.12
CA ILE A 183 15.46 -13.72 -0.27
C ILE A 183 14.91 -15.14 -0.44
N ALA A 184 13.90 -15.52 0.35
CA ALA A 184 13.35 -16.86 0.33
C ALA A 184 12.61 -17.21 -0.97
N VAL A 185 11.94 -16.23 -1.60
CA VAL A 185 11.13 -16.46 -2.81
C VAL A 185 11.87 -16.16 -4.11
N ALA A 186 12.90 -15.32 -4.08
CA ALA A 186 13.67 -14.92 -5.26
C ALA A 186 14.13 -16.09 -6.15
N PRO A 187 14.54 -17.26 -5.61
CA PRO A 187 14.96 -18.38 -6.46
C PRO A 187 13.90 -18.93 -7.41
N ALA A 188 12.61 -18.65 -7.20
CA ALA A 188 11.54 -19.13 -8.06
C ALA A 188 11.58 -18.52 -9.48
N ALA A 189 12.20 -17.34 -9.64
CA ALA A 189 12.19 -16.61 -10.91
C ALA A 189 13.55 -16.02 -11.29
N THR A 190 13.71 -15.71 -12.58
CA THR A 190 14.90 -15.03 -13.11
C THR A 190 14.91 -13.53 -12.79
N ASN A 191 13.76 -12.87 -12.94
CA ASN A 191 13.60 -11.44 -12.73
C ASN A 191 12.57 -11.13 -11.63
N MET A 192 12.62 -9.90 -11.08
CA MET A 192 11.64 -9.45 -10.08
C MET A 192 10.98 -8.12 -10.45
N LEU A 193 9.69 -7.97 -10.15
CA LEU A 193 8.97 -6.70 -10.18
C LEU A 193 8.44 -6.41 -8.77
N LEU A 194 9.00 -5.38 -8.12
CA LEU A 194 8.66 -5.00 -6.74
C LEU A 194 7.66 -3.84 -6.78
N LEU A 195 6.44 -4.06 -6.29
CA LEU A 195 5.36 -3.07 -6.31
C LEU A 195 4.89 -2.80 -4.89
N GLY A 196 4.95 -1.55 -4.44
CA GLY A 196 4.41 -1.22 -3.13
C GLY A 196 4.46 0.26 -2.81
N ASP A 197 4.24 0.55 -1.53
CA ASP A 197 4.40 1.89 -0.97
C ASP A 197 5.02 1.77 0.43
N PRO A 198 6.31 2.07 0.59
CA PRO A 198 6.98 2.00 1.89
C PRO A 198 6.57 3.14 2.83
N GLN A 199 5.88 4.18 2.33
CA GLN A 199 5.38 5.29 3.15
C GLN A 199 3.99 5.01 3.75
N GLN A 200 3.38 3.86 3.44
CA GLN A 200 2.17 3.37 4.12
C GLN A 200 2.53 2.52 5.35
N LEU A 201 1.53 1.91 6.00
CA LEU A 201 1.74 1.15 7.24
C LEU A 201 2.81 0.07 7.06
N PRO A 202 3.88 0.07 7.88
CA PRO A 202 4.88 -0.98 7.86
C PRO A 202 4.29 -2.28 8.40
N GLN A 203 4.93 -3.40 8.06
CA GLN A 203 4.58 -4.67 8.69
C GLN A 203 5.02 -4.66 10.16
N VAL A 204 4.20 -5.24 11.05
CA VAL A 204 4.63 -5.57 12.41
C VAL A 204 5.51 -6.82 12.33
N SER A 205 6.84 -6.65 12.46
CA SER A 205 7.75 -7.78 12.68
C SER A 205 7.63 -8.26 14.13
N GLN A 206 7.49 -9.57 14.33
CA GLN A 206 7.45 -10.21 15.66
C GLN A 206 8.84 -10.64 16.16
N GLY A 207 9.90 -10.37 15.38
CA GLY A 207 11.26 -10.76 15.71
C GLY A 207 12.25 -9.62 15.46
N THR A 208 13.16 -9.42 16.40
CA THR A 208 14.28 -8.48 16.27
C THR A 208 15.46 -9.19 15.63
N HIS A 209 16.05 -8.60 14.60
CA HIS A 209 17.25 -9.12 13.95
C HIS A 209 18.36 -8.05 14.00
N PRO A 210 19.65 -8.41 14.17
CA PRO A 210 20.74 -7.42 14.21
C PRO A 210 20.89 -6.66 12.89
N GLU A 211 20.65 -7.37 11.79
CA GLU A 211 20.64 -6.83 10.43
C GLU A 211 19.21 -6.43 10.03
N PRO A 212 19.01 -5.39 9.18
CA PRO A 212 17.70 -4.83 8.82
C PRO A 212 16.93 -5.72 7.81
N VAL A 213 16.89 -7.03 8.04
CA VAL A 213 16.25 -8.03 7.16
C VAL A 213 14.72 -8.06 7.30
N ASP A 214 14.21 -7.43 8.36
CA ASP A 214 12.79 -7.20 8.62
C ASP A 214 12.24 -5.99 7.87
N ALA A 215 13.11 -5.08 7.41
CA ALA A 215 12.73 -4.00 6.50
C ALA A 215 12.16 -4.57 5.20
N SER A 216 11.22 -3.85 4.61
CA SER A 216 10.61 -4.28 3.35
C SER A 216 11.56 -4.07 2.18
N ALA A 217 11.44 -4.90 1.14
CA ALA A 217 12.34 -4.81 -0.01
C ALA A 217 12.28 -3.44 -0.70
N LEU A 218 11.10 -2.80 -0.71
CA LEU A 218 10.95 -1.48 -1.32
C LEU A 218 11.48 -0.36 -0.41
N ASP A 219 11.29 -0.45 0.91
CA ASP A 219 11.87 0.50 1.87
C ASP A 219 13.42 0.44 1.84
N TRP A 220 13.97 -0.77 1.75
CA TRP A 220 15.40 -0.98 1.55
C TRP A 220 15.95 -0.26 0.31
N LEU A 221 15.21 -0.25 -0.79
CA LEU A 221 15.61 0.42 -2.04
C LEU A 221 15.38 1.93 -2.01
N VAL A 222 14.47 2.42 -1.16
CA VAL A 222 14.26 3.85 -0.92
C VAL A 222 15.40 4.46 -0.09
N ASP A 223 16.06 3.67 0.76
CA ASP A 223 17.36 4.01 1.37
C ASP A 223 17.35 5.33 2.16
N GLY A 224 16.41 5.42 3.09
CA GLY A 224 16.25 6.58 3.98
C GLY A 224 15.61 7.82 3.33
N GLN A 225 15.37 7.80 2.01
CA GLN A 225 14.54 8.81 1.35
C GLN A 225 13.05 8.56 1.62
N ARG A 226 12.16 9.41 1.09
CA ARG A 226 10.71 9.15 1.16
C ARG A 226 10.16 8.62 -0.15
N THR A 227 10.85 8.86 -1.24
CA THR A 227 10.45 8.39 -2.57
C THR A 227 11.56 7.54 -3.19
N LEU A 228 11.19 6.70 -4.17
CA LEU A 228 12.16 5.82 -4.81
C LEU A 228 13.11 6.66 -5.69
N PRO A 229 14.44 6.45 -5.58
CA PRO A 229 15.40 7.07 -6.49
C PRO A 229 15.11 6.69 -7.94
N ASP A 230 15.24 7.64 -8.87
CA ASP A 230 14.82 7.44 -10.26
C ASP A 230 15.68 6.41 -11.01
N GLU A 231 16.93 6.22 -10.56
CA GLU A 231 17.84 5.21 -11.06
C GLU A 231 17.52 3.79 -10.58
N ARG A 232 16.67 3.62 -9.57
CA ARG A 232 16.30 2.31 -9.00
C ARG A 232 14.94 1.79 -9.46
N GLY A 233 14.17 2.60 -10.18
CA GLY A 233 12.86 2.18 -10.70
C GLY A 233 11.93 3.34 -11.02
N TYR A 234 10.65 3.15 -10.76
CA TYR A 234 9.59 4.11 -11.10
C TYR A 234 8.87 4.61 -9.85
N PHE A 235 8.59 5.91 -9.82
CA PHE A 235 7.66 6.52 -8.88
C PHE A 235 6.39 6.93 -9.62
N LEU A 236 5.23 6.38 -9.23
CA LEU A 236 3.95 6.73 -9.85
C LEU A 236 3.46 8.07 -9.26
N ASP A 237 3.64 9.16 -10.00
CA ASP A 237 3.42 10.53 -9.54
C ASP A 237 1.96 11.01 -9.66
N ARG A 238 1.05 10.23 -10.26
CA ARG A 238 -0.37 10.62 -10.49
C ARG A 238 -1.35 9.82 -9.67
N SER A 239 -2.00 10.45 -8.70
CA SER A 239 -3.15 9.88 -7.97
C SER A 239 -4.48 10.19 -8.66
N TYR A 240 -5.28 9.15 -8.92
CA TYR A 240 -6.65 9.25 -9.41
C TYR A 240 -7.67 9.31 -8.27
N ARG A 241 -7.21 9.31 -7.00
CA ARG A 241 -8.07 9.31 -5.81
C ARG A 241 -8.24 10.69 -5.20
N MET A 242 -7.20 11.48 -5.03
CA MET A 242 -7.30 12.65 -4.14
C MET A 242 -7.57 13.92 -4.95
N HIS A 243 -8.50 14.76 -4.49
CA HIS A 243 -8.59 16.14 -4.95
C HIS A 243 -7.23 16.84 -4.75
N PRO A 244 -6.78 17.75 -5.66
CA PRO A 244 -5.49 18.43 -5.55
C PRO A 244 -5.14 18.98 -4.17
N ALA A 245 -6.11 19.59 -3.47
CA ALA A 245 -5.91 20.14 -2.12
C ALA A 245 -5.57 19.07 -1.06
N VAL A 246 -6.17 17.86 -1.13
CA VAL A 246 -5.83 16.76 -0.23
C VAL A 246 -4.50 16.14 -0.63
N CYS A 247 -4.31 15.94 -1.94
CA CYS A 247 -3.11 15.33 -2.50
C CYS A 247 -1.86 16.15 -2.19
N ALA A 248 -1.93 17.48 -2.25
CA ALA A 248 -0.82 18.36 -1.92
C ALA A 248 -0.33 18.16 -0.47
N ALA A 249 -1.25 18.08 0.49
CA ALA A 249 -0.90 17.83 1.89
C ALA A 249 -0.24 16.45 2.07
N VAL A 250 -0.82 15.40 1.48
CA VAL A 250 -0.24 14.04 1.51
C VAL A 250 1.12 13.98 0.81
N SER A 251 1.27 14.68 -0.32
CA SER A 251 2.49 14.73 -1.12
C SER A 251 3.64 15.38 -0.37
N MET A 252 3.38 16.54 0.27
CA MET A 252 4.36 17.20 1.12
C MET A 252 4.69 16.37 2.36
N LEU A 253 3.65 15.81 2.98
CA LEU A 253 3.80 15.00 4.18
C LEU A 253 4.60 13.74 3.89
N SER A 254 4.42 13.02 2.80
CA SER A 254 4.98 11.65 2.68
C SER A 254 5.77 11.38 1.40
N TYR A 255 5.72 12.26 0.40
CA TYR A 255 6.24 11.95 -0.94
C TYR A 255 7.06 13.10 -1.55
N GLU A 256 7.70 13.93 -0.73
CA GLU A 256 8.62 14.99 -1.17
C GLU A 256 8.01 15.97 -2.18
N GLY A 257 6.69 16.15 -2.16
CA GLY A 257 5.99 16.99 -3.13
C GLY A 257 5.90 16.38 -4.55
N ARG A 258 6.39 15.14 -4.76
CA ARG A 258 6.40 14.45 -6.06
C ARG A 258 5.03 13.93 -6.47
N LEU A 259 4.15 13.60 -5.50
CA LEU A 259 2.80 13.10 -5.79
C LEU A 259 1.87 14.25 -6.20
N GLN A 260 1.12 14.04 -7.28
CA GLN A 260 0.19 15.00 -7.85
C GLN A 260 -1.16 14.33 -8.15
N SER A 261 -2.23 15.12 -8.18
CA SER A 261 -3.54 14.61 -8.59
C SER A 261 -3.67 14.55 -10.10
N HIS A 262 -4.37 13.54 -10.60
CA HIS A 262 -4.85 13.52 -11.97
C HIS A 262 -6.02 14.50 -12.11
N ALA A 263 -5.71 15.75 -12.48
CA ALA A 263 -6.66 16.85 -12.41
C ALA A 263 -7.94 16.60 -13.22
N ALA A 264 -7.83 16.02 -14.42
CA ALA A 264 -8.97 15.83 -15.32
C ALA A 264 -10.15 15.03 -14.72
N CYS A 265 -9.90 14.16 -13.73
CA CYS A 265 -10.97 13.45 -13.02
C CYS A 265 -11.21 14.04 -11.62
N THR A 266 -10.14 14.26 -10.86
CA THR A 266 -10.25 14.59 -9.43
C THR A 266 -10.79 16.01 -9.16
N THR A 267 -10.72 16.95 -10.12
CA THR A 267 -11.30 18.30 -9.94
C THR A 267 -12.81 18.34 -10.20
N ALA A 268 -13.42 17.30 -10.76
CA ALA A 268 -14.88 17.21 -10.86
C ALA A 268 -15.53 17.00 -9.48
N ARG A 269 -14.74 16.54 -8.50
CA ARG A 269 -15.20 16.20 -7.16
C ARG A 269 -15.50 17.43 -6.33
N ARG A 270 -16.74 17.59 -5.86
CA ARG A 270 -17.20 18.78 -5.12
C ARG A 270 -18.24 18.41 -4.09
N VAL A 271 -18.10 18.92 -2.87
CA VAL A 271 -19.17 18.94 -1.86
C VAL A 271 -19.69 20.38 -1.77
N ALA A 272 -20.99 20.59 -1.99
CA ALA A 272 -21.59 21.92 -1.97
C ALA A 272 -21.36 22.65 -0.64
N GLY A 273 -20.84 23.88 -0.71
CA GLY A 273 -20.57 24.70 0.47
C GLY A 273 -19.50 24.14 1.42
N TYR A 274 -18.62 23.25 0.95
CA TYR A 274 -17.52 22.69 1.74
C TYR A 274 -16.23 22.68 0.92
N GLN A 275 -15.15 23.22 1.48
CA GLN A 275 -13.88 23.35 0.77
C GLN A 275 -13.11 22.02 0.74
N PRO A 276 -12.42 21.68 -0.36
CA PRO A 276 -11.56 20.51 -0.39
C PRO A 276 -10.28 20.75 0.41
N GLY A 277 -9.65 19.67 0.89
CA GLY A 277 -8.35 19.72 1.56
C GLY A 277 -8.31 18.99 2.88
N VAL A 278 -7.24 19.25 3.64
CA VAL A 278 -7.08 18.75 5.01
C VAL A 278 -7.47 19.87 5.96
N HIS A 279 -8.46 19.62 6.81
CA HIS A 279 -9.00 20.56 7.79
C HIS A 279 -8.68 20.09 9.20
N ALA A 280 -8.50 21.02 10.12
CA ALA A 280 -8.39 20.73 11.54
C ALA A 280 -9.69 21.18 12.26
N LEU A 281 -10.29 20.27 13.01
CA LEU A 281 -11.38 20.58 13.93
C LEU A 281 -10.86 20.48 15.36
N SER A 282 -10.65 21.62 15.99
CA SER A 282 -10.21 21.70 17.38
C SER A 282 -11.39 21.55 18.33
N VAL A 283 -11.24 20.66 19.32
CA VAL A 283 -12.27 20.38 20.34
C VAL A 283 -11.64 20.58 21.71
N ALA A 284 -12.30 21.34 22.59
CA ALA A 284 -11.84 21.51 23.96
C ALA A 284 -12.17 20.25 24.79
N HIS A 285 -11.15 19.52 25.22
CA HIS A 285 -11.26 18.40 26.17
C HIS A 285 -9.92 18.13 26.86
N GLN A 286 -9.98 17.52 28.05
CA GLN A 286 -8.83 17.21 28.90
C GLN A 286 -8.96 15.81 29.52
N GLY A 287 -7.84 15.11 29.72
CA GLY A 287 -7.79 13.81 30.39
C GLY A 287 -8.30 12.60 29.59
N ASN A 288 -8.80 12.80 28.37
CA ASN A 288 -9.14 11.70 27.46
C ASN A 288 -7.87 11.06 26.89
N SER A 289 -7.85 9.73 26.82
CA SER A 289 -6.69 8.93 26.41
C SER A 289 -6.99 8.03 25.20
N ILE A 290 -7.78 6.96 25.40
CA ILE A 290 -8.12 5.98 24.35
C ILE A 290 -9.56 6.07 23.85
N GLU A 291 -10.35 6.92 24.49
CA GLU A 291 -11.73 7.28 24.14
C GLU A 291 -11.96 8.75 24.48
N CYS A 292 -12.74 9.43 23.66
CA CYS A 292 -13.08 10.85 23.80
C CYS A 292 -14.52 11.08 23.29
N PRO A 293 -15.49 11.25 24.21
CA PRO A 293 -16.86 11.60 23.87
C PRO A 293 -16.99 12.93 23.14
N GLU A 294 -16.19 13.93 23.50
CA GLU A 294 -16.25 15.29 22.93
C GLU A 294 -15.90 15.29 21.44
N GLU A 295 -14.81 14.61 21.05
CA GLU A 295 -14.49 14.42 19.64
C GLU A 295 -15.59 13.63 18.91
N ALA A 296 -16.21 12.63 19.56
CA ALA A 296 -17.28 11.85 18.95
C ALA A 296 -18.54 12.68 18.69
N GLU A 297 -18.93 13.56 19.61
CA GLU A 297 -20.04 14.50 19.43
C GLU A 297 -19.73 15.55 18.36
N ALA A 298 -18.51 16.10 18.35
CA ALA A 298 -18.07 17.05 17.32
C ALA A 298 -18.10 16.43 15.91
N ILE A 299 -17.61 15.19 15.78
CA ILE A 299 -17.68 14.43 14.52
C ILE A 299 -19.13 14.20 14.09
N LEU A 300 -20.01 13.81 15.02
CA LEU A 300 -21.43 13.60 14.72
C LEU A 300 -22.10 14.89 14.22
N ALA A 301 -21.83 16.03 14.86
CA ALA A 301 -22.36 17.33 14.46
C ALA A 301 -21.93 17.71 13.03
N GLU A 302 -20.64 17.56 12.71
CA GLU A 302 -20.13 17.82 11.35
C GLU A 302 -20.73 16.87 10.31
N ILE A 303 -20.86 15.59 10.65
CA ILE A 303 -21.50 14.60 9.77
C ILE A 303 -22.94 15.00 9.45
N LEU A 304 -23.73 15.37 10.47
CA LEU A 304 -25.11 15.80 10.28
C LEU A 304 -25.21 17.06 9.40
N ALA A 305 -24.26 17.99 9.52
CA ALA A 305 -24.19 19.18 8.69
C ALA A 305 -23.80 18.89 7.22
N LEU A 306 -23.14 17.77 6.95
CA LEU A 306 -22.70 17.35 5.62
C LEU A 306 -23.72 16.48 4.88
N LEU A 307 -24.47 15.65 5.61
CA LEU A 307 -25.43 14.74 5.01
C LEU A 307 -26.48 15.49 4.19
N GLY A 308 -26.80 14.96 3.01
CA GLY A 308 -27.77 15.56 2.09
C GLY A 308 -27.23 16.70 1.23
N ARG A 309 -26.04 17.26 1.51
CA ARG A 309 -25.38 18.22 0.61
C ARG A 309 -25.09 17.58 -0.75
N SER A 310 -25.08 18.38 -1.81
CA SER A 310 -24.73 17.87 -3.14
C SER A 310 -23.26 17.44 -3.20
N TRP A 311 -23.04 16.17 -3.53
CA TRP A 311 -21.77 15.59 -3.90
C TRP A 311 -21.75 15.38 -5.42
N SER A 312 -20.80 16.02 -6.09
CA SER A 312 -20.49 15.80 -7.49
C SER A 312 -19.19 15.03 -7.60
N ASP A 313 -19.12 14.05 -8.50
CA ASP A 313 -17.90 13.37 -8.90
C ASP A 313 -17.91 13.06 -10.41
N GLU A 314 -16.99 12.22 -10.87
CA GLU A 314 -16.87 11.84 -12.28
C GLU A 314 -18.11 11.13 -12.86
N ARG A 315 -19.03 10.68 -12.02
CA ARG A 315 -20.24 9.92 -12.40
C ARG A 315 -21.51 10.76 -12.36
N GLY A 316 -21.45 11.98 -11.81
CA GLY A 316 -22.59 12.89 -11.73
C GLY A 316 -22.76 13.49 -10.33
N THR A 317 -23.93 14.09 -10.10
CA THR A 317 -24.25 14.77 -8.84
C THR A 317 -25.38 14.05 -8.12
N ARG A 318 -25.23 13.83 -6.82
CA ARG A 318 -26.26 13.25 -5.94
C ARG A 318 -26.10 13.77 -4.51
N PRO A 319 -27.08 13.58 -3.62
CA PRO A 319 -26.91 13.86 -2.20
C PRO A 319 -25.79 13.00 -1.59
N LEU A 320 -24.99 13.61 -0.72
CA LEU A 320 -23.96 12.94 0.08
C LEU A 320 -24.65 12.04 1.12
N ALA A 321 -24.31 10.75 1.09
CA ALA A 321 -24.92 9.73 1.92
C ALA A 321 -23.98 9.26 3.03
N ALA A 322 -24.50 8.53 4.02
CA ALA A 322 -23.71 7.96 5.11
C ALA A 322 -22.55 7.07 4.61
N SER A 323 -22.76 6.33 3.51
CA SER A 323 -21.72 5.47 2.90
C SER A 323 -20.53 6.25 2.31
N ASP A 324 -20.71 7.55 2.05
CA ASP A 324 -19.69 8.47 1.56
C ASP A 324 -18.82 9.09 2.65
N LEU A 325 -19.07 8.70 3.89
CA LEU A 325 -18.34 9.17 5.06
C LEU A 325 -17.56 8.00 5.67
N LEU A 326 -16.38 8.31 6.18
CA LEU A 326 -15.52 7.37 6.87
C LEU A 326 -14.97 8.03 8.13
N VAL A 327 -15.02 7.33 9.26
CA VAL A 327 -14.44 7.80 10.51
C VAL A 327 -13.32 6.86 10.93
N LEU A 328 -12.14 7.42 11.16
CA LEU A 328 -10.95 6.71 11.60
C LEU A 328 -10.56 7.17 13.01
N ALA A 329 -10.11 6.23 13.83
CA ALA A 329 -9.54 6.51 15.15
C ALA A 329 -8.36 5.57 15.45
N PRO A 330 -7.36 5.99 16.23
CA PRO A 330 -6.19 5.18 16.58
C PRO A 330 -6.52 4.00 17.50
N TYR A 331 -7.58 4.11 18.31
CA TYR A 331 -7.92 3.14 19.36
C TYR A 331 -9.24 2.43 19.10
N ASN A 332 -9.31 1.12 19.40
CA ASN A 332 -10.55 0.35 19.26
C ASN A 332 -11.66 0.83 20.24
N ALA A 333 -11.29 1.38 21.40
CA ALA A 333 -12.25 1.94 22.36
C ALA A 333 -12.99 3.16 21.74
N GLN A 334 -12.24 4.12 21.19
CA GLN A 334 -12.82 5.22 20.44
C GLN A 334 -13.66 4.78 19.23
N VAL A 335 -13.21 3.76 18.49
CA VAL A 335 -14.01 3.16 17.40
C VAL A 335 -15.35 2.63 17.93
N GLY A 336 -15.34 1.96 19.08
CA GLY A 336 -16.56 1.47 19.74
C GLY A 336 -17.51 2.60 20.10
N LEU A 337 -16.99 3.65 20.74
CA LEU A 337 -17.74 4.85 21.13
C LEU A 337 -18.36 5.55 19.91
N LEU A 338 -17.56 5.81 18.86
CA LEU A 338 -18.03 6.44 17.63
C LEU A 338 -19.14 5.63 16.96
N ARG A 339 -18.98 4.30 16.87
CA ARG A 339 -20.02 3.42 16.32
C ARG A 339 -21.31 3.49 17.13
N GLN A 340 -21.21 3.49 18.46
CA GLN A 340 -22.37 3.60 19.33
C GLN A 340 -23.08 4.94 19.14
N ARG A 341 -22.35 6.06 19.13
CA ARG A 341 -22.92 7.40 18.93
C ARG A 341 -23.60 7.54 17.57
N LEU A 342 -22.94 7.12 16.50
CA LEU A 342 -23.50 7.16 15.15
C LEU A 342 -24.74 6.27 15.01
N ARG A 343 -24.72 5.07 15.60
CA ARG A 343 -25.91 4.19 15.65
C ARG A 343 -27.08 4.83 16.38
N SER A 344 -26.84 5.45 17.54
CA SER A 344 -27.88 6.15 18.30
C SER A 344 -28.50 7.32 17.50
N ALA A 345 -27.76 7.89 16.56
CA ALA A 345 -28.26 8.90 15.62
C ALA A 345 -28.87 8.33 14.33
N GLY A 346 -28.99 7.00 14.19
CA GLY A 346 -29.52 6.34 12.99
C GLY A 346 -28.56 6.30 11.79
N LEU A 347 -27.25 6.44 12.03
CA LEU A 347 -26.21 6.55 11.00
C LEU A 347 -25.33 5.29 10.89
N ASP A 348 -25.91 4.09 11.07
CA ASP A 348 -25.20 2.80 11.00
C ASP A 348 -24.49 2.55 9.66
N GLY A 349 -24.88 3.26 8.59
CA GLY A 349 -24.26 3.17 7.27
C GLY A 349 -22.87 3.80 7.18
N ILE A 350 -22.44 4.58 8.17
CA ILE A 350 -21.12 5.20 8.21
C ILE A 350 -20.07 4.17 8.62
N ARG A 351 -19.02 4.07 7.82
CA ARG A 351 -17.91 3.17 8.11
C ARG A 351 -17.02 3.76 9.20
N VAL A 352 -16.73 2.99 10.25
CA VAL A 352 -15.85 3.40 11.35
C VAL A 352 -14.81 2.32 11.64
N GLY A 353 -13.55 2.69 11.82
CA GLY A 353 -12.56 1.80 12.42
C GLY A 353 -11.16 2.35 12.57
N THR A 354 -10.21 1.45 12.86
CA THR A 354 -8.82 1.85 13.01
C THR A 354 -8.12 1.94 11.65
N VAL A 355 -7.08 2.77 11.59
CA VAL A 355 -6.26 2.94 10.38
C VAL A 355 -5.70 1.59 9.89
N ASP A 356 -5.27 0.70 10.81
CA ASP A 356 -4.70 -0.61 10.45
C ASP A 356 -5.71 -1.58 9.86
N LYS A 357 -6.96 -1.55 10.34
CA LYS A 357 -8.01 -2.47 9.89
C LYS A 357 -8.71 -2.00 8.62
N PHE A 358 -8.58 -0.71 8.28
CA PHE A 358 -9.17 -0.11 7.08
C PHE A 358 -8.16 -0.05 5.93
N GLN A 359 -7.70 -1.21 5.46
CA GLN A 359 -6.95 -1.32 4.21
C GLN A 359 -7.94 -1.38 3.03
N GLY A 360 -7.92 -0.35 2.18
CA GLY A 360 -8.67 -0.32 0.91
C GLY A 360 -9.97 0.49 0.89
N GLY A 361 -10.38 1.09 2.00
CA GLY A 361 -11.52 2.01 2.05
C GLY A 361 -11.15 3.43 1.61
N GLN A 362 -11.97 4.05 0.76
CA GLN A 362 -11.90 5.47 0.43
C GLN A 362 -13.31 6.09 0.56
N ALA A 363 -13.38 7.40 0.78
CA ALA A 363 -14.63 8.12 0.96
C ALA A 363 -14.48 9.59 0.49
N PRO A 364 -15.54 10.23 -0.03
CA PRO A 364 -15.59 11.68 -0.25
C PRO A 364 -15.03 12.50 0.91
N VAL A 365 -15.53 12.25 2.13
CA VAL A 365 -15.06 12.94 3.35
C VAL A 365 -14.64 11.92 4.41
N VAL A 366 -13.49 12.15 5.04
CA VAL A 366 -12.93 11.30 6.09
C VAL A 366 -12.71 12.12 7.35
N PHE A 367 -13.20 11.63 8.48
CA PHE A 367 -12.93 12.17 9.82
C PHE A 367 -11.87 11.33 10.51
N ILE A 368 -10.90 11.96 11.16
CA ILE A 368 -9.80 11.31 11.86
C ILE A 368 -9.78 11.85 13.28
N SER A 369 -10.29 11.07 14.23
CA SER A 369 -10.23 11.37 15.66
C SER A 369 -8.81 11.10 16.18
N MET A 370 -8.19 12.09 16.80
CA MET A 370 -6.89 11.94 17.47
C MET A 370 -7.05 11.38 18.90
N THR A 371 -8.24 11.50 19.46
CA THR A 371 -8.72 10.89 20.71
C THR A 371 -8.06 11.40 21.98
N ALA A 372 -6.73 11.43 22.04
CA ALA A 372 -6.00 11.85 23.23
C ALA A 372 -6.08 13.38 23.41
N SER A 373 -6.20 13.82 24.65
CA SER A 373 -6.27 15.25 24.97
C SER A 373 -4.90 15.92 24.90
N SER A 374 -3.91 15.32 25.53
CA SER A 374 -2.54 15.83 25.56
C SER A 374 -1.54 14.74 25.18
N ALA A 375 -0.27 15.12 25.00
CA ALA A 375 0.81 14.17 24.78
C ALA A 375 0.98 13.17 25.95
N ASP A 376 0.70 13.61 27.18
CA ASP A 376 0.79 12.78 28.39
C ASP A 376 -0.31 11.71 28.46
N ASP A 377 -1.44 11.98 27.80
CA ASP A 377 -2.58 11.07 27.76
C ASP A 377 -2.43 9.97 26.69
N VAL A 378 -1.32 9.93 25.93
CA VAL A 378 -1.10 8.96 24.84
C VAL A 378 -0.39 7.71 25.37
N PRO A 379 -1.09 6.58 25.59
CA PRO A 379 -0.50 5.43 26.30
C PRO A 379 0.65 4.76 25.55
N ARG A 380 0.68 4.93 24.21
CA ARG A 380 1.70 4.38 23.32
C ARG A 380 2.73 5.44 22.89
N GLY A 381 2.69 6.62 23.51
CA GLY A 381 3.52 7.77 23.17
C GLY A 381 3.10 8.49 21.89
N MET A 382 3.51 9.75 21.75
CA MET A 382 3.17 10.58 20.59
C MET A 382 3.68 10.04 19.26
N SER A 383 4.78 9.27 19.25
CA SER A 383 5.31 8.62 18.04
C SER A 383 4.36 7.57 17.46
N PHE A 384 3.47 6.99 18.27
CA PHE A 384 2.39 6.13 17.78
C PHE A 384 1.27 6.94 17.14
N LEU A 385 0.85 8.03 17.79
CA LEU A 385 -0.30 8.83 17.39
C LEU A 385 -0.01 9.71 16.16
N LEU A 386 1.15 10.37 16.15
CA LEU A 386 1.65 11.19 15.04
C LEU A 386 2.50 10.37 14.04
N ASN A 387 2.39 9.05 14.08
CA ASN A 387 3.10 8.20 13.12
C ASN A 387 2.74 8.63 11.69
N ARG A 388 3.75 9.11 10.96
CA ARG A 388 3.61 9.65 9.61
C ARG A 388 2.94 8.68 8.64
N ASN A 389 3.35 7.41 8.65
CA ASN A 389 2.81 6.37 7.76
C ASN A 389 1.31 6.14 8.03
N ARG A 390 0.92 6.16 9.31
CA ARG A 390 -0.47 6.03 9.75
C ARG A 390 -1.30 7.25 9.35
N LEU A 391 -0.79 8.47 9.55
CA LEU A 391 -1.43 9.70 9.10
C LEU A 391 -1.57 9.75 7.58
N ASN A 392 -0.53 9.36 6.85
CA ASN A 392 -0.55 9.24 5.40
C ASN A 392 -1.68 8.30 4.93
N VAL A 393 -1.79 7.11 5.53
CA VAL A 393 -2.89 6.18 5.20
C VAL A 393 -4.25 6.76 5.56
N ALA A 394 -4.40 7.41 6.72
CA ALA A 394 -5.67 7.97 7.16
C ALA A 394 -6.14 9.13 6.25
N ILE A 395 -5.28 10.12 6.00
CA ILE A 395 -5.59 11.30 5.19
C ILE A 395 -5.83 10.91 3.73
N SER A 396 -5.01 10.01 3.17
CA SER A 396 -5.12 9.57 1.77
C SER A 396 -6.34 8.66 1.48
N ARG A 397 -7.18 8.37 2.49
CA ARG A 397 -8.50 7.78 2.27
C ARG A 397 -9.52 8.79 1.77
N ALA A 398 -9.29 10.09 1.99
CA ALA A 398 -10.16 11.14 1.53
C ALA A 398 -10.04 11.36 0.02
N GLN A 399 -11.19 11.41 -0.65
CA GLN A 399 -11.26 11.80 -2.05
C GLN A 399 -11.36 13.32 -2.20
N TYR A 400 -12.06 14.01 -1.29
CA TYR A 400 -12.31 15.45 -1.36
C TYR A 400 -11.84 16.21 -0.12
N ALA A 401 -12.15 15.71 1.08
CA ALA A 401 -11.73 16.36 2.32
C ALA A 401 -11.39 15.37 3.44
N ALA A 402 -10.35 15.67 4.21
CA ALA A 402 -9.99 14.99 5.45
C ALA A 402 -10.10 15.97 6.62
N VAL A 403 -10.79 15.59 7.68
CA VAL A 403 -10.99 16.41 8.88
C VAL A 403 -10.28 15.74 10.05
N VAL A 404 -9.17 16.33 10.50
CA VAL A 404 -8.43 15.89 11.69
C VAL A 404 -9.06 16.53 12.91
N VAL A 405 -9.73 15.73 13.73
CA VAL A 405 -10.39 16.14 14.96
C VAL A 405 -9.43 15.89 16.12
N ARG A 406 -9.10 16.95 16.86
CA ARG A 406 -8.08 16.89 17.91
C ARG A 406 -8.37 17.84 19.06
N SER A 407 -7.77 17.56 20.21
CA SER A 407 -7.69 18.53 21.29
C SER A 407 -6.90 19.78 20.89
N GLU A 408 -7.28 20.90 21.49
CA GLU A 408 -6.53 22.17 21.44
C GLU A 408 -5.12 22.06 22.04
N ILE A 409 -4.93 21.18 23.03
CA ILE A 409 -3.66 21.04 23.76
C ILE A 409 -2.79 19.88 23.26
N LEU A 410 -3.29 19.04 22.34
CA LEU A 410 -2.56 17.85 21.87
C LEU A 410 -1.21 18.19 21.24
N THR A 411 -1.12 19.34 20.57
CA THR A 411 0.11 19.82 19.91
C THR A 411 0.93 20.75 20.79
N GLN A 412 0.55 20.98 22.05
CA GLN A 412 1.27 21.83 23.01
C GLN A 412 2.30 21.02 23.80
N TYR A 413 3.23 20.36 23.11
CA TYR A 413 4.30 19.62 23.77
C TYR A 413 5.65 19.80 23.06
N LEU A 414 6.73 19.77 23.83
CA LEU A 414 8.08 19.76 23.30
C LEU A 414 8.49 18.29 23.07
N PRO A 415 8.89 17.92 21.84
CA PRO A 415 9.39 16.58 21.57
C PRO A 415 10.70 16.36 22.34
N THR A 416 10.83 15.21 22.97
CA THR A 416 11.99 14.87 23.82
C THR A 416 13.15 14.24 23.04
N THR A 417 12.99 14.02 21.72
CA THR A 417 14.00 13.42 20.86
C THR A 417 14.15 14.17 19.53
N PRO A 418 15.34 14.14 18.89
CA PRO A 418 15.55 14.71 17.56
C PRO A 418 14.62 14.14 16.48
N ALA A 419 14.24 12.85 16.59
CA ALA A 419 13.25 12.25 15.70
C ALA A 419 11.85 12.85 15.90
N GLY A 420 11.45 13.12 17.15
CA GLY A 420 10.17 13.78 17.46
C GLY A 420 10.08 15.23 16.98
N LEU A 421 11.21 15.93 16.80
CA LEU A 421 11.26 17.26 16.16
C LEU A 421 10.91 17.20 14.66
N ILE A 422 11.28 16.11 13.99
CA ILE A 422 10.99 15.89 12.56
C ILE A 422 9.52 15.51 12.38
N ASP A 423 8.94 14.72 13.30
CA ASP A 423 7.53 14.36 13.31
C ASP A 423 6.60 15.56 13.53
N LEU A 424 7.08 16.60 14.24
CA LEU A 424 6.38 17.88 14.46
C LEU A 424 6.62 18.94 13.37
N GLY A 425 7.25 18.58 12.23
CA GLY A 425 7.72 19.51 11.21
C GLY A 425 6.75 20.65 10.83
N PRO A 426 7.25 21.76 10.25
CA PRO A 426 6.70 23.14 10.29
C PRO A 426 5.30 23.40 9.66
N SER A 427 4.52 22.37 9.40
CA SER A 427 3.28 22.35 8.60
C SER A 427 1.99 22.39 9.43
N TRP A 428 2.07 22.60 10.74
CA TRP A 428 0.90 22.61 11.65
C TRP A 428 0.40 24.01 12.02
N HIS A 429 0.84 25.05 11.30
CA HIS A 429 0.38 26.43 11.45
C HIS A 429 -0.57 26.85 10.34
#